data_AF-A0A166IK97-F1
#
_entry.id   AF-A0A166IK97-F1
#
_cell.length_a   1.000
_cell.length_b   1.000
_cell.length_c   1.000
_cell.angle_alpha   90.00
_cell.angle_beta   90.00
_cell.angle_gamma   90.00
#
_symmetry.space_group_name_H-M   'P 1'
#
loop_
_entity.id
_entity.type
_entity.pdbx_description
1 polymer ?
#
loop_
_entity_poly.entity_id
_entity_poly.type
_entity_poly.pdbx_seq_one_letter_code
_entity_poly.pdbx_strand_id
1 'polypeptide(L)'
;MRIAVTGGSGKLGRSVVTRLRASGHDVFNLDRAGERGAGFVRTDVSDYGQVVDALQSVNDQYDGVDALVHLAAIPLPGWSPTSPPSTTT
;
A
#
# COMPACT_ATOMS: atom_id res chain seq x y z
N MET A 1 1.54 -13.23 -11.61
CA MET A 1 1.17 -11.83 -11.91
C MET A 1 1.83 -10.93 -10.90
N ARG A 2 2.15 -9.71 -11.33
CA ARG A 2 2.65 -8.59 -10.54
C ARG A 2 1.44 -7.76 -10.10
N ILE A 3 1.24 -7.62 -8.79
CA ILE A 3 0.04 -7.01 -8.24
C ILE A 3 0.45 -5.89 -7.29
N ALA A 4 0.01 -4.66 -7.58
CA ALA A 4 0.08 -3.56 -6.62
C ALA A 4 -1.10 -3.65 -5.65
N VAL A 5 -0.84 -3.50 -4.35
CA VAL A 5 -1.87 -3.44 -3.31
C VAL A 5 -1.68 -2.15 -2.54
N THR A 6 -2.59 -1.19 -2.69
CA THR A 6 -2.57 0.01 -1.85
C THR A 6 -3.23 -0.27 -0.51
N GLY A 7 -2.71 0.28 0.59
CA GLY A 7 -3.27 0.04 1.92
C GLY A 7 -3.05 -1.39 2.42
N GLY A 8 -2.05 -2.10 1.88
CA GLY A 8 -1.78 -3.50 2.17
C GLY A 8 -1.30 -3.75 3.61
N SER A 9 -0.93 -2.72 4.36
CA SER A 9 -0.59 -2.84 5.78
C SER A 9 -1.81 -2.69 6.69
N GLY A 10 -2.98 -2.33 6.14
CA GLY A 10 -4.23 -2.18 6.86
C GLY A 10 -4.87 -3.51 7.31
N LYS A 11 -6.00 -3.41 8.03
CA LYS A 11 -6.73 -4.55 8.62
C LYS A 11 -7.05 -5.64 7.59
N LEU A 12 -7.64 -5.25 6.46
CA LEU A 12 -7.99 -6.15 5.36
C LEU A 12 -6.79 -6.38 4.43
N GLY A 13 -6.04 -5.31 4.13
CA GLY A 13 -4.91 -5.33 3.21
C GLY A 13 -3.89 -6.43 3.51
N ARG A 14 -3.53 -6.61 4.79
CA ARG A 14 -2.52 -7.63 5.18
C ARG A 14 -2.94 -9.04 4.83
N SER A 15 -4.23 -9.36 5.00
CA SER A 15 -4.77 -10.68 4.67
C SER A 15 -4.81 -10.90 3.17
N VAL A 16 -5.12 -9.85 2.40
CA VAL A 16 -5.08 -9.87 0.93
C VAL A 16 -3.66 -10.09 0.42
N VAL A 17 -2.68 -9.32 0.92
CA VAL A 17 -1.26 -9.49 0.56
C VAL A 17 -0.78 -10.90 0.85
N THR A 18 -1.06 -11.44 2.04
CA THR A 18 -0.70 -12.82 2.41
C THR A 18 -1.32 -13.84 1.45
N ARG A 19 -2.62 -13.69 1.13
CA ARG A 19 -3.32 -14.63 0.24
C ARG A 19 -2.80 -14.59 -1.19
N LEU A 20 -2.52 -13.40 -1.72
CA LEU A 20 -1.98 -13.22 -3.08
C LEU A 20 -0.57 -13.79 -3.20
N ARG A 21 0.31 -13.52 -2.22
CA ARG A 21 1.65 -14.13 -2.16
C ARG A 21 1.59 -15.65 -2.06
N ALA A 22 0.72 -16.18 -1.20
CA ALA A 22 0.49 -17.63 -1.10
C ALA A 22 -0.05 -18.26 -2.40
N SER A 23 -0.59 -17.46 -3.31
CA SER A 23 -1.02 -17.91 -4.65
C SER A 23 0.09 -17.83 -5.70
N GLY A 24 1.33 -17.49 -5.30
CA GLY A 24 2.48 -17.38 -6.21
C GLY A 24 2.52 -16.09 -7.02
N HIS A 25 1.83 -15.03 -6.57
CA HIS A 25 1.92 -13.72 -7.19
C HIS A 25 3.06 -12.89 -6.60
N ASP A 26 3.67 -12.04 -7.43
CA ASP A 26 4.58 -11.01 -6.96
C ASP A 26 3.75 -9.81 -6.50
N VAL A 27 3.88 -9.43 -5.23
CA VAL A 27 2.95 -8.49 -4.57
C VAL A 27 3.73 -7.32 -3.98
N PHE A 28 3.43 -6.14 -4.50
CA PHE A 28 3.97 -4.86 -4.08
C PHE A 28 2.96 -4.14 -3.20
N ASN A 29 3.26 -4.05 -1.91
CA ASN A 29 2.46 -3.30 -0.95
C ASN A 29 2.82 -1.82 -1.02
N LEU A 30 1.87 -1.00 -1.48
CA LEU A 30 1.97 0.47 -1.55
C LEU A 30 1.24 1.06 -0.34
N ASP A 31 1.98 1.49 0.68
CA ASP A 31 1.37 1.99 1.90
C ASP A 31 2.26 3.04 2.58
N ARG A 32 1.66 3.92 3.38
CA ARG A 32 2.37 4.91 4.20
C ARG A 32 3.05 4.25 5.41
N ALA A 33 2.51 3.13 5.87
CA ALA A 33 3.01 2.36 7.01
C ALA A 33 3.35 0.93 6.58
N GLY A 34 4.40 0.35 7.14
CA GLY A 34 4.83 -1.02 6.83
C GLY A 34 6.32 -1.22 7.12
N GLU A 35 6.73 -2.49 7.21
CA GLU A 35 8.14 -2.84 7.33
C GLU A 35 8.84 -2.67 5.97
N ARG A 36 9.99 -2.01 5.98
CA ARG A 36 10.80 -1.84 4.75
C ARG A 36 11.41 -3.18 4.36
N GLY A 37 11.27 -3.55 3.11
CA GLY A 37 11.84 -4.79 2.58
C GLY A 37 11.34 -5.08 1.17
N ALA A 38 11.71 -6.25 0.66
CA ALA A 38 11.27 -6.70 -0.66
C ALA A 38 9.73 -6.74 -0.75
N GLY A 39 9.18 -6.12 -1.78
CA GLY A 39 7.74 -6.06 -2.02
C GLY A 39 6.98 -5.03 -1.17
N PHE A 40 7.67 -4.06 -0.54
CA PHE A 40 7.05 -2.90 0.08
C PHE A 40 7.59 -1.62 -0.55
N VAL A 41 6.68 -0.72 -0.93
CA VAL A 41 6.99 0.62 -1.44
C VAL A 41 6.23 1.62 -0.58
N ARG A 42 6.95 2.58 0.00
CA ARG A 42 6.31 3.63 0.78
C ARG A 42 5.63 4.60 -0.18
N THR A 43 4.31 4.69 -0.11
CA THR A 43 3.51 5.50 -1.04
C THR A 43 2.37 6.18 -0.30
N ASP A 44 2.24 7.50 -0.45
CA ASP A 44 1.02 8.23 -0.15
C ASP A 44 0.13 8.29 -1.40
N VAL A 45 -1.01 7.61 -1.38
CA VAL A 45 -1.93 7.55 -2.53
C VAL A 45 -2.65 8.87 -2.81
N SER A 46 -2.54 9.86 -1.91
CA SER A 46 -3.03 11.22 -2.16
C SER A 46 -2.02 12.08 -2.94
N ASP A 47 -0.77 11.63 -3.04
CA ASP A 47 0.28 12.27 -3.83
C ASP A 47 0.35 11.62 -5.22
N TYR A 48 -0.09 12.36 -6.23
CA TYR A 48 -0.10 11.88 -7.62
C TYR A 48 1.29 11.44 -8.11
N GLY A 49 2.34 12.19 -7.76
CA GLY A 49 3.70 11.89 -8.20
C GLY A 49 4.19 10.56 -7.64
N GLN A 50 3.93 10.31 -6.35
CA GLN A 50 4.26 9.04 -5.71
C GLN A 50 3.48 7.86 -6.29
N VAL A 51 2.21 8.06 -6.67
CA VAL A 51 1.39 6.99 -7.29
C VAL A 51 1.91 6.64 -8.68
N VAL A 52 2.23 7.65 -9.50
CA VAL A 52 2.77 7.43 -10.84
C VAL A 52 4.11 6.73 -10.77
N ASP A 53 5.02 7.21 -9.91
CA ASP A 53 6.33 6.60 -9.70
C ASP A 53 6.21 5.15 -9.23
N ALA A 54 5.38 4.88 -8.22
CA ALA A 54 5.19 3.55 -7.67
C ALA A 54 4.53 2.56 -8.64
N LEU A 55 3.73 3.01 -9.61
CA LEU A 55 3.08 2.14 -10.59
C LEU A 55 3.87 1.97 -11.89
N GLN A 56 4.66 2.96 -12.28
CA GLN A 56 5.48 2.92 -13.50
C GLN A 56 6.88 2.33 -13.25
N SER A 57 7.48 2.63 -12.10
CA SER A 57 8.75 2.07 -11.67
C SER A 57 8.57 1.35 -10.34
N VAL A 58 7.91 0.19 -10.36
CA VAL A 58 8.01 -0.69 -9.20
C VAL A 58 9.47 -1.14 -9.08
N ASN A 59 10.24 -0.40 -8.28
CA ASN A 59 11.62 -0.67 -7.88
C ASN A 59 12.64 -0.77 -9.05
N ASP A 60 12.47 0.00 -10.13
CA ASP A 60 13.29 -0.03 -11.37
C ASP A 60 13.45 -1.44 -12.00
N GLN A 61 12.68 -2.43 -11.53
CA GLN A 61 12.82 -3.83 -11.88
C GLN A 61 11.79 -4.29 -12.91
N TYR A 62 10.68 -3.56 -13.07
CA TYR A 62 9.54 -4.01 -13.86
C TYR A 62 8.86 -2.86 -14.61
N ASP A 63 8.49 -3.11 -15.88
CA ASP A 63 7.63 -2.25 -16.72
C ASP A 63 6.15 -2.30 -16.26
N GLY A 64 5.89 -1.96 -15.01
CA GLY A 64 4.54 -1.85 -14.43
C GLY A 64 3.95 -3.14 -13.83
N VAL A 65 2.65 -3.06 -13.51
CA VAL A 65 1.87 -4.12 -12.81
C VAL A 65 0.78 -4.71 -13.69
N ASP A 66 0.49 -6.00 -13.49
CA ASP A 66 -0.57 -6.70 -14.21
C ASP A 66 -1.96 -6.42 -13.57
N ALA A 67 -2.00 -6.07 -12.28
CA ALA A 67 -3.23 -5.76 -11.55
C ALA A 67 -3.01 -4.78 -10.38
N LEU A 68 -4.07 -4.06 -10.02
CA LEU A 68 -4.12 -3.16 -8.87
C LEU A 68 -5.28 -3.54 -7.94
N VAL A 69 -4.99 -3.68 -6.66
CA VAL A 69 -5.97 -3.82 -5.58
C VAL A 69 -5.95 -2.55 -4.73
N HIS A 70 -7.06 -1.82 -4.72
CA HIS A 70 -7.16 -0.57 -3.95
C HIS A 70 -7.85 -0.78 -2.60
N LEU A 71 -7.09 -0.74 -1.51
CA LEU A 71 -7.58 -0.88 -0.13
C LEU A 71 -7.08 0.25 0.79
N ALA A 72 -6.37 1.24 0.23
CA ALA A 72 -5.99 2.43 0.98
C ALA A 72 -7.26 3.21 1.33
N ALA A 73 -7.47 3.41 2.63
CA ALA A 73 -8.62 4.14 3.14
C ALA A 73 -8.25 4.83 4.46
N ILE A 74 -8.91 5.97 4.71
CA ILE A 74 -8.94 6.57 6.05
C ILE A 74 -10.01 5.86 6.89
N PRO A 75 -9.69 5.38 8.12
CA PRO A 75 -10.65 4.62 8.93
C PRO A 75 -11.87 5.44 9.37
N LEU A 76 -11.69 6.74 9.59
CA LEU A 76 -12.70 7.67 10.07
C LEU A 76 -12.47 9.05 9.44
N PRO A 77 -13.52 9.84 9.15
CA PRO A 77 -13.38 11.24 8.76
C PRO A 77 -12.58 12.02 9.80
N GLY A 78 -11.58 12.79 9.38
CA GLY A 78 -10.72 13.58 10.28
C GLY A 78 -9.60 12.78 10.99
N TRP A 79 -9.49 11.47 10.76
CA TRP A 79 -8.36 10.71 11.27
C TRP A 79 -7.09 10.99 10.45
N SER A 80 -6.01 11.39 11.14
CA SER A 80 -4.67 11.44 10.57
C SER A 80 -3.71 10.57 11.40
N PRO A 81 -2.75 9.85 10.80
CA PRO A 81 -1.73 9.11 11.54
C PRO A 81 -0.86 10.01 12.44
N THR A 82 -0.88 11.33 12.21
CA THR A 82 -0.13 12.35 12.94
C THR A 82 -0.95 13.08 14.00
N SER A 83 -2.23 12.73 14.18
CA SER A 83 -3.05 13.35 15.21
C SER A 83 -2.71 12.71 16.56
N PRO A 84 -2.40 13.51 17.61
CA PRO A 84 -2.29 12.96 18.97
C PRO A 84 -3.62 12.28 19.35
N PRO A 85 -3.60 11.24 20.22
CA PRO A 85 -4.83 10.64 20.70
C PRO A 85 -5.73 11.74 21.27
N SER A 86 -6.99 11.78 20.83
CA SER A 86 -7.95 12.79 21.23
C SER A 86 -8.16 12.72 22.75
N THR A 87 -7.52 13.61 23.49
CA THR A 87 -7.74 13.82 24.92
C THR A 87 -9.17 14.30 25.10
N THR A 88 -10.07 13.40 25.45
CA THR A 88 -11.42 13.77 25.91
C THR A 88 -11.32 14.03 27.40
N THR A 89 -11.66 15.26 27.79
CA THR A 89 -11.81 15.73 29.19
C THR A 89 -12.97 15.03 29.88
#